data_AF-A0A7W2Z5J6-F1
#
_entry.id   AF-A0A7W2Z5J6-F1
#
_cell.length_a   1.000
_cell.length_b   1.000
_cell.length_c   1.000
_cell.angle_alpha   90.00
_cell.angle_beta   90.00
_cell.angle_gamma   90.00
#
_symmetry.space_group_name_H-M   'P 1'
#
loop_
_entity.id
_entity.type
_entity.pdbx_description
1 polymer ?
#
loop_
_entity_poly.entity_id
_entity_poly.type
_entity_poly.pdbx_seq_one_letter_code
_entity_poly.pdbx_strand_id
1 'polypeptide(L)'
;MLEMNLDVHTGFVAINNYPLELKGVDTFKNSKFYQFLSPLTKIGSFYYSIDNIKWKDQVFILELRPSVFSFSPSIFLTSKDGSFYKTLDDWDKKANLSNLSDERQRLTAWVENEITSKPKLKITTPPYGIQWEHEWGSIVVQSNEKSFDCGIYIEWNG
;
A
#
# COMPACT_ATOMS: atom_id res chain seq x y z
N MET A 1 -11.72 13.71 4.86
CA MET A 1 -10.77 12.75 4.25
C MET A 1 -10.36 11.76 5.33
N LEU A 2 -10.27 10.47 5.00
CA LEU A 2 -9.79 9.47 5.96
C LEU A 2 -8.28 9.63 6.15
N GLU A 3 -7.78 9.36 7.35
CA GLU A 3 -6.36 9.47 7.69
C GLU A 3 -5.83 8.15 8.24
N MET A 4 -4.81 7.61 7.57
CA MET A 4 -4.09 6.41 7.97
C MET A 4 -2.89 6.79 8.82
N ASN A 5 -2.72 6.05 9.91
CA ASN A 5 -1.52 6.07 10.74
C ASN A 5 -0.92 4.66 10.77
N LEU A 6 0.37 4.59 10.49
CA LEU A 6 1.20 3.39 10.66
C LEU A 6 2.16 3.64 11.82
N ASP A 7 2.14 2.76 12.80
CA ASP A 7 3.25 2.62 13.74
C ASP A 7 4.26 1.64 13.13
N VAL A 8 5.39 2.18 12.67
CA VAL A 8 6.45 1.45 11.98
C VAL A 8 7.16 0.45 12.92
N HIS A 9 7.11 0.67 14.23
CA HIS A 9 7.75 -0.22 15.19
C HIS A 9 6.91 -1.46 15.45
N THR A 10 5.59 -1.33 15.46
CA THR A 10 4.67 -2.43 15.81
C THR A 10 3.92 -3.01 14.61
N GLY A 11 3.91 -2.32 13.47
CA GLY A 11 3.11 -2.67 12.31
C GLY A 11 1.62 -2.36 12.51
N PHE A 12 1.26 -1.69 13.59
CA PHE A 12 -0.12 -1.33 13.84
C PHE A 12 -0.57 -0.26 12.86
N VAL A 13 -1.69 -0.51 12.18
CA VAL A 13 -2.31 0.47 11.28
C VAL A 13 -3.72 0.78 11.76
N ALA A 14 -4.04 2.07 11.80
CA ALA A 14 -5.38 2.55 12.06
C ALA A 14 -5.78 3.64 11.06
N ILE A 15 -7.06 3.66 10.70
CA ILE A 15 -7.67 4.71 9.88
C ILE A 15 -8.69 5.44 10.71
N ASN A 16 -8.53 6.76 10.89
CA ASN A 16 -9.35 7.58 11.79
C ASN A 16 -9.52 6.95 13.19
N ASN A 17 -8.44 6.41 13.75
CA ASN A 17 -8.40 5.69 15.04
C ASN A 17 -9.14 4.34 15.08
N TYR A 18 -9.59 3.82 13.94
CA TYR A 18 -10.11 2.45 13.84
C TYR A 18 -8.97 1.51 13.42
N PRO A 19 -8.57 0.55 14.27
CA PRO A 19 -7.58 -0.47 13.90
C PRO A 19 -8.00 -1.24 12.65
N LEU A 20 -7.04 -1.54 11.77
CA LEU A 20 -7.24 -2.44 10.65
C LEU A 20 -7.05 -3.90 11.10
N GLU A 21 -8.11 -4.70 10.97
CA GLU A 21 -8.09 -6.12 11.31
C GLU A 21 -8.08 -6.97 10.03
N LEU A 22 -6.89 -7.19 9.48
CA LEU A 22 -6.72 -7.87 8.19
C LEU A 22 -6.42 -9.37 8.32
N LYS A 23 -6.40 -9.97 9.52
CA LYS A 23 -6.04 -11.39 9.73
C LYS A 23 -6.96 -12.41 9.05
N GLY A 24 -8.10 -11.98 8.53
CA GLY A 24 -9.03 -12.81 7.76
C GLY A 24 -10.19 -11.98 7.25
N VAL A 25 -10.85 -12.45 6.19
CA VAL A 25 -11.98 -11.72 5.58
C VAL A 25 -13.16 -11.57 6.54
N ASP A 26 -13.49 -12.61 7.31
CA ASP A 26 -14.60 -12.55 8.27
C ASP A 26 -14.26 -11.65 9.46
N THR A 27 -13.02 -11.73 9.97
CA THR A 27 -12.53 -10.80 11.00
C THR A 27 -12.62 -9.36 10.52
N PHE A 28 -12.15 -9.08 9.29
CA PHE A 28 -12.21 -7.76 8.71
C PHE A 28 -13.64 -7.23 8.59
N LYS A 29 -14.58 -8.03 8.06
CA LYS A 29 -16.00 -7.63 7.93
C LYS A 29 -16.71 -7.41 9.26
N ASN A 30 -16.26 -8.09 10.32
CA ASN A 30 -16.80 -7.92 11.66
C ASN A 30 -16.10 -6.82 12.47
N SER A 31 -15.02 -6.23 11.95
CA SER A 31 -14.29 -5.16 12.61
C SER A 31 -15.11 -3.87 12.69
N LYS A 32 -14.83 -3.06 13.71
CA LYS A 32 -15.42 -1.72 13.83
C LYS A 32 -15.07 -0.84 12.63
N PHE A 33 -13.85 -0.99 12.09
CA PHE A 33 -13.45 -0.29 10.88
C PHE A 33 -14.45 -0.53 9.74
N TYR A 34 -14.72 -1.79 9.41
CA TYR A 34 -15.62 -2.14 8.31
C TYR A 34 -17.06 -1.70 8.54
N GLN A 35 -17.54 -1.81 9.78
CA GLN A 35 -18.93 -1.48 10.11
C GLN A 35 -19.22 0.03 10.16
N PHE A 36 -18.24 0.85 10.53
CA PHE A 36 -18.44 2.28 10.81
C PHE A 36 -17.80 3.23 9.78
N LEU A 37 -16.86 2.76 8.95
CA LEU A 37 -16.21 3.60 7.94
C LEU A 37 -16.64 3.16 6.52
N SER A 38 -17.57 3.94 5.94
CA SER A 38 -17.99 3.85 4.55
C SER A 38 -17.39 5.03 3.79
N PRO A 39 -16.36 4.80 2.95
CA PRO A 39 -16.60 4.33 1.59
C PRO A 39 -15.62 3.23 1.17
N LEU A 40 -15.97 1.98 1.46
CA LEU A 40 -15.22 0.80 0.98
C LEU A 40 -15.81 0.34 -0.36
N THR A 41 -15.01 0.40 -1.41
CA THR A 41 -15.34 -0.21 -2.70
C THR A 41 -14.83 -1.64 -2.70
N LYS A 42 -15.70 -2.62 -2.89
CA LYS A 42 -15.27 -4.03 -2.98
C LYS A 42 -14.62 -4.29 -4.34
N ILE A 43 -13.43 -4.88 -4.34
CA ILE A 43 -12.70 -5.31 -5.54
C ILE A 43 -12.67 -6.84 -5.55
N GLY A 44 -13.40 -7.44 -6.49
CA GLY A 44 -13.55 -8.90 -6.56
C GLY A 44 -14.19 -9.49 -5.29
N SER A 45 -13.73 -10.66 -4.87
CA SER A 45 -14.36 -11.39 -3.75
C SER A 45 -13.82 -11.01 -2.38
N PHE A 46 -12.55 -10.58 -2.30
CA PHE A 46 -11.81 -10.54 -1.04
C PHE A 46 -11.14 -9.20 -0.73
N TYR A 47 -11.00 -8.31 -1.71
CA TYR A 47 -10.28 -7.05 -1.54
C TYR A 47 -11.24 -5.87 -1.45
N TYR A 48 -10.75 -4.79 -0.88
CA TYR A 48 -11.50 -3.54 -0.69
C TYR A 48 -10.60 -2.36 -1.02
N SER A 49 -11.17 -1.25 -1.47
CA SER A 49 -10.43 -0.04 -1.69
C SER A 49 -11.08 1.19 -1.11
N ILE A 50 -10.23 2.15 -0.75
CA ILE A 50 -10.57 3.51 -0.37
C ILE A 50 -9.84 4.43 -1.34
N ASP A 51 -10.59 5.24 -2.07
CA ASP A 51 -10.02 6.08 -3.11
C ASP A 51 -9.16 7.22 -2.56
N ASN A 52 -9.48 7.76 -1.37
CA ASN A 52 -8.74 8.88 -0.80
C ASN A 52 -8.42 8.62 0.67
N ILE A 53 -7.20 8.14 0.91
CA ILE A 53 -6.60 8.07 2.25
C ILE A 53 -5.45 9.07 2.32
N LYS A 54 -5.39 9.85 3.40
CA LYS A 54 -4.22 10.65 3.74
C LYS A 54 -3.28 9.81 4.60
N TRP A 55 -2.01 9.75 4.23
CA TRP A 55 -0.96 9.26 5.12
C TRP A 55 0.14 10.31 5.16
N LYS A 56 0.29 10.94 6.33
CA LYS A 56 1.18 12.10 6.53
C LYS A 56 0.85 13.23 5.55
N ASP A 57 1.78 13.63 4.71
CA ASP A 57 1.65 14.72 3.75
C ASP A 57 1.14 14.27 2.37
N GLN A 58 0.93 12.97 2.15
CA GLN A 58 0.51 12.41 0.87
C GLN A 58 -0.91 11.82 0.86
N VAL A 59 -1.51 11.78 -0.33
CA VAL A 59 -2.81 11.16 -0.61
C VAL A 59 -2.62 9.91 -1.46
N PHE A 60 -3.32 8.83 -1.09
CA PHE A 60 -3.24 7.55 -1.77
C PHE A 60 -4.62 6.98 -2.09
N ILE A 61 -4.67 6.14 -3.12
CA ILE A 61 -5.64 5.03 -3.19
C ILE A 61 -5.09 3.92 -2.30
N LEU A 62 -5.92 3.43 -1.38
CA LEU A 62 -5.59 2.32 -0.50
C LEU A 62 -6.38 1.08 -0.91
N GLU A 63 -5.69 -0.02 -1.16
CA GLU A 63 -6.26 -1.35 -1.24
C GLU A 63 -5.99 -2.12 0.05
N LEU A 64 -7.05 -2.70 0.60
CA LEU A 64 -7.04 -3.55 1.77
C LEU A 64 -7.18 -5.01 1.30
N ARG A 65 -6.21 -5.84 1.67
CA ARG A 65 -6.16 -7.25 1.30
C ARG A 65 -6.08 -8.07 2.58
N PRO A 66 -7.24 -8.41 3.20
CA PRO A 66 -7.26 -9.35 4.30
C PRO A 66 -6.63 -10.69 3.90
N SER A 67 -6.11 -11.43 4.88
CA SER A 67 -5.58 -12.77 4.67
C SER A 67 -6.67 -13.69 4.11
N VAL A 68 -6.31 -14.45 3.08
CA VAL A 68 -7.17 -15.42 2.41
C VAL A 68 -6.33 -16.63 2.00
N PHE A 69 -6.81 -17.84 2.29
CA PHE A 69 -6.09 -19.07 2.07
C PHE A 69 -4.70 -19.04 2.75
N SER A 70 -3.63 -19.08 1.97
CA SER A 70 -2.24 -19.01 2.41
C SER A 70 -1.57 -17.65 2.11
N PHE A 71 -2.34 -16.65 1.68
CA PHE A 71 -1.81 -15.32 1.40
C PHE A 71 -1.82 -14.46 2.67
N SER A 72 -0.65 -13.95 3.04
CA SER A 72 -0.49 -12.99 4.13
C SER A 72 -1.35 -11.73 3.91
N PRO A 73 -1.82 -11.11 4.99
CA PRO A 73 -2.56 -9.86 4.86
C PRO A 73 -1.63 -8.74 4.41
N SER A 74 -2.16 -7.84 3.60
CA SER A 74 -1.40 -6.69 3.09
C SER A 74 -2.29 -5.48 2.83
N ILE A 75 -1.65 -4.33 2.74
CA ILE A 75 -2.22 -3.14 2.10
C ILE A 75 -1.34 -2.71 0.95
N PHE A 76 -1.96 -2.16 -0.09
CA PHE A 76 -1.28 -1.57 -1.23
C PHE A 76 -1.72 -0.12 -1.39
N LEU A 77 -0.75 0.78 -1.52
CA LEU A 77 -0.95 2.22 -1.60
C LEU A 77 -0.44 2.74 -2.95
N THR A 78 -1.34 3.27 -3.77
CA THR A 78 -0.99 3.99 -4.99
C THR A 78 -1.06 5.49 -4.70
N SER A 79 0.08 6.19 -4.78
CA SER A 79 0.11 7.63 -4.50
C SER A 79 -0.64 8.40 -5.58
N LYS A 80 -1.44 9.39 -5.18
CA LYS A 80 -2.13 10.33 -6.08
C LYS A 80 -1.32 11.56 -6.40
N ASP A 81 -0.29 11.83 -5.61
CA ASP A 81 0.55 13.04 -5.75
C ASP A 81 1.64 12.85 -6.82
N GLY A 82 1.96 11.60 -7.15
CA GLY A 82 2.92 11.22 -8.17
C GLY A 82 2.46 11.53 -9.60
N SER A 83 3.43 11.72 -10.51
CA SER A 83 3.15 11.86 -11.95
C SER A 83 2.50 10.62 -12.53
N PHE A 84 2.86 9.43 -12.03
CA PHE A 84 2.30 8.14 -12.43
C PHE A 84 0.78 8.07 -12.25
N TYR A 85 0.22 8.62 -11.18
CA TYR A 85 -1.23 8.63 -10.99
C TYR A 85 -1.96 9.34 -12.12
N LYS A 86 -1.39 10.44 -12.60
CA LYS A 86 -1.95 11.27 -13.68
C LYS A 86 -1.90 10.57 -15.04
N THR A 87 -1.19 9.45 -15.16
CA THR A 87 -1.11 8.65 -16.38
C THR A 87 -2.05 7.46 -16.38
N LEU A 88 -2.75 7.16 -15.28
CA LEU A 88 -3.57 5.94 -15.17
C LEU A 88 -4.71 5.86 -16.20
N ASP A 89 -5.25 7.00 -16.63
CA ASP A 89 -6.33 7.10 -17.62
C ASP A 89 -5.83 7.08 -19.09
N ASP A 90 -4.52 7.10 -19.30
CA ASP A 90 -3.88 7.12 -20.62
C ASP A 90 -2.91 5.94 -20.74
N TRP A 91 -3.32 4.91 -21.49
CA TRP A 91 -2.57 3.66 -21.59
C TRP A 91 -1.13 3.86 -22.06
N ASP A 92 -0.89 4.72 -23.04
CA ASP A 92 0.44 4.95 -23.59
C ASP A 92 1.35 5.63 -22.56
N LYS A 93 0.79 6.54 -21.76
CA LYS A 93 1.53 7.17 -20.66
C LYS A 93 1.69 6.26 -19.45
N LYS A 94 0.74 5.38 -19.18
CA LYS A 94 0.79 4.37 -18.10
C LYS A 94 1.85 3.31 -18.39
N ALA A 95 1.96 2.87 -19.64
CA ALA A 95 2.93 1.89 -20.09
C ALA A 95 4.37 2.44 -20.20
N ASN A 96 4.57 3.72 -19.89
CA ASN A 96 5.88 4.34 -19.90
C ASN A 96 6.72 3.91 -18.69
N LEU A 97 7.74 3.09 -18.95
CA LEU A 97 8.65 2.56 -17.93
C LEU A 97 9.46 3.64 -17.19
N SER A 98 9.73 4.79 -17.82
CA SER A 98 10.40 5.91 -17.14
C SER A 98 9.52 6.51 -16.05
N ASN A 99 8.23 6.72 -16.32
CA ASN A 99 7.27 7.20 -15.31
C ASN A 99 7.16 6.24 -14.12
N LEU A 100 7.14 4.94 -14.36
CA LEU A 100 7.13 3.92 -13.30
C LEU A 100 8.39 3.96 -12.44
N SER A 101 9.56 4.08 -13.09
CA SER A 101 10.83 4.14 -12.37
C SER A 101 10.98 5.42 -11.54
N ASP A 102 10.57 6.57 -12.10
CA ASP A 102 10.62 7.87 -11.42
C ASP A 102 9.69 7.88 -10.21
N GLU A 103 8.48 7.33 -10.35
CA GLU A 103 7.53 7.20 -9.24
C GLU A 103 8.06 6.29 -8.15
N ARG A 104 8.65 5.14 -8.51
CA ARG A 104 9.29 4.23 -7.55
C ARG A 104 10.39 4.95 -6.78
N GLN A 105 11.26 5.71 -7.46
CA GLN A 105 12.33 6.46 -6.79
C GLN A 105 11.79 7.51 -5.83
N ARG A 106 10.75 8.26 -6.25
CA ARG A 106 10.07 9.25 -5.41
C ARG A 106 9.47 8.62 -4.16
N LEU A 107 8.75 7.50 -4.31
CA LEU A 107 8.14 6.78 -3.19
C LEU A 107 9.20 6.15 -2.27
N THR A 108 10.30 5.64 -2.81
CA THR A 108 11.44 5.15 -2.00
C THR A 108 11.97 6.28 -1.13
N ALA A 109 12.30 7.42 -1.71
CA ALA A 109 12.85 8.56 -0.96
C ALA A 109 11.86 9.07 0.11
N TRP A 110 10.56 9.07 -0.19
CA TRP A 110 9.54 9.45 0.77
C TRP A 110 9.44 8.44 1.93
N VAL A 111 9.37 7.14 1.64
CA VAL A 111 9.34 6.11 2.68
C VAL A 111 10.59 6.19 3.58
N GLU A 112 11.78 6.38 3.01
CA GLU A 112 13.03 6.55 3.77
C GLU A 112 13.01 7.74 4.73
N ASN A 113 12.24 8.80 4.44
CA ASN A 113 12.07 9.92 5.35
C ASN A 113 11.07 9.62 6.47
N GLU A 114 10.10 8.74 6.22
CA GLU A 114 9.06 8.37 7.19
C GLU A 114 9.47 7.23 8.12
N ILE A 115 10.38 6.35 7.68
CA ILE A 115 10.82 5.20 8.48
C ILE A 115 12.30 5.31 8.81
N THR A 116 12.63 5.18 10.09
CA THR A 116 14.01 5.30 10.58
C THR A 116 14.86 4.04 10.33
N SER A 117 14.26 2.97 9.82
CA SER A 117 14.96 1.71 9.49
C SER A 117 15.74 1.86 8.19
N LYS A 118 16.96 1.32 8.16
CA LYS A 118 17.73 1.25 6.90
C LYS A 118 17.08 0.23 5.95
N PRO A 119 17.09 0.49 4.63
CA PRO A 119 16.63 -0.49 3.65
C PRO A 119 17.48 -1.74 3.78
N LYS A 120 16.82 -2.90 3.82
CA LYS A 120 17.50 -4.19 3.97
C LYS A 120 17.77 -4.87 2.65
N LEU A 121 16.95 -4.60 1.64
CA LEU A 121 17.03 -5.31 0.37
C LEU A 121 16.68 -4.41 -0.82
N LYS A 122 17.52 -4.47 -1.86
CA LYS A 122 17.22 -3.94 -3.19
C LYS A 122 16.74 -5.09 -4.07
N ILE A 123 15.55 -4.97 -4.64
CA ILE A 123 14.95 -5.97 -5.52
C ILE A 123 15.36 -5.64 -6.96
N THR A 124 16.24 -6.46 -7.52
CA THR A 124 16.84 -6.25 -8.86
C THR A 124 16.17 -7.07 -9.97
N THR A 125 15.13 -7.84 -9.65
CA THR A 125 14.29 -8.56 -10.60
C THR A 125 12.85 -8.05 -10.50
N PRO A 126 12.09 -7.92 -11.62
CA PRO A 126 10.71 -7.46 -11.56
C PRO A 126 9.85 -8.31 -10.61
N PRO A 127 9.01 -7.69 -9.75
CA PRO A 127 8.83 -6.24 -9.56
C PRO A 127 10.06 -5.57 -8.90
N TYR A 128 10.56 -4.49 -9.50
CA TYR A 128 11.75 -3.78 -9.02
C TYR A 128 11.39 -2.92 -7.81
N GLY A 129 12.27 -2.85 -6.80
CA GLY A 129 11.90 -2.20 -5.55
C GLY A 129 12.99 -2.09 -4.50
N ILE A 130 12.59 -1.55 -3.36
CA ILE A 130 13.35 -1.49 -2.10
C ILE A 130 12.44 -2.00 -0.99
N GLN A 131 13.00 -2.83 -0.11
CA GLN A 131 12.29 -3.44 1.01
C GLN A 131 12.96 -3.12 2.34
N TRP A 132 12.11 -2.79 3.32
CA TRP A 132 12.44 -2.63 4.73
C TRP A 132 11.76 -3.75 5.50
N GLU A 133 12.54 -4.60 6.17
CA GLU A 133 11.97 -5.66 6.99
C GLU A 133 11.89 -5.25 8.46
N HIS A 134 10.79 -5.66 9.07
CA HIS A 134 10.45 -5.45 10.47
C HIS A 134 10.09 -6.81 11.10
N GLU A 135 10.08 -6.89 12.43
CA GLU A 135 9.69 -8.14 13.12
C GLU A 135 8.23 -8.53 12.85
N TRP A 136 7.37 -7.54 12.59
CA TRP A 136 5.96 -7.72 12.30
C TRP A 136 5.66 -7.97 10.81
N GLY A 137 6.63 -7.78 9.91
CA GLY A 137 6.38 -7.83 8.47
C GLY A 137 7.37 -7.01 7.63
N SER A 138 6.89 -6.40 6.55
CA SER A 138 7.72 -5.59 5.67
C SER A 138 6.97 -4.41 5.08
N ILE A 139 7.74 -3.40 4.71
CA ILE A 139 7.32 -2.30 3.84
C ILE A 139 8.12 -2.43 2.55
N VAL A 140 7.46 -2.40 1.40
CA VAL A 140 8.09 -2.54 0.09
C VAL A 140 7.61 -1.44 -0.83
N VAL A 141 8.53 -0.65 -1.37
CA VAL A 141 8.23 0.23 -2.50
C VAL A 141 8.62 -0.52 -3.77
N GLN A 142 7.67 -0.75 -4.66
CA GLN A 142 7.95 -1.48 -5.89
C GLN A 142 7.19 -0.94 -7.11
N SER A 143 7.73 -1.25 -8.28
CA SER A 143 7.09 -1.02 -9.58
C SER A 143 7.20 -2.28 -10.44
N ASN A 144 6.12 -2.64 -11.11
CA ASN A 144 6.08 -3.79 -12.02
C ASN A 144 5.82 -3.33 -13.46
N GLU A 145 6.77 -3.60 -14.34
CA GLU A 145 6.68 -3.30 -15.77
C GLU A 145 5.66 -4.16 -16.52
N LYS A 146 5.23 -5.29 -15.95
CA LYS A 146 4.26 -6.20 -16.60
C LYS A 146 2.81 -5.84 -16.29
N SER A 147 2.52 -5.42 -15.06
CA SER A 147 1.19 -4.96 -14.64
C SER A 147 1.04 -3.44 -14.72
N PHE A 148 2.13 -2.72 -14.98
CA PHE A 148 2.19 -1.25 -14.97
C PHE A 148 1.61 -0.68 -13.67
N ASP A 149 2.08 -1.22 -12.55
CA ASP A 149 1.75 -0.77 -11.20
C ASP A 149 2.99 -0.19 -10.50
N CYS A 150 2.74 0.77 -9.61
CA CYS A 150 3.75 1.30 -8.71
C CYS A 150 3.07 1.73 -7.42
N GLY A 151 3.70 1.43 -6.29
CA GLY A 151 3.17 1.83 -5.00
C GLY A 151 3.94 1.25 -3.83
N ILE A 152 3.33 1.42 -2.65
CA ILE A 152 3.86 0.95 -1.38
C ILE A 152 3.03 -0.24 -0.92
N TYR A 153 3.70 -1.34 -0.61
CA TYR A 153 3.12 -2.51 0.03
C TYR A 153 3.51 -2.50 1.51
N ILE A 154 2.54 -2.78 2.37
CA ILE A 154 2.79 -3.12 3.77
C ILE A 154 2.22 -4.51 3.96
N GLU A 155 3.08 -5.47 4.26
CA GLU A 155 2.74 -6.88 4.37
C GLU A 155 3.09 -7.37 5.76
N TRP A 156 2.16 -8.03 6.42
CA TRP A 156 2.41 -8.59 7.75
C TRP A 156 2.83 -10.05 7.64
N ASN A 157 3.59 -10.50 8.63
CA ASN A 157 3.84 -11.92 8.82
C ASN A 157 2.49 -12.62 9.08
N GLY A 158 2.18 -13.63 8.27
CA GLY A 158 0.92 -14.39 8.30
C GLY A 158 0.77 -15.25 9.54
#